data_AF-A0A1G9RW69-F1
#
_entry.id   AF-A0A1G9RW69-F1
#
_cell.length_a   1.000
_cell.length_b   1.000
_cell.length_c   1.000
_cell.angle_alpha   90.00
_cell.angle_beta   90.00
_cell.angle_gamma   90.00
#
_symmetry.space_group_name_H-M   'P 1'
#
loop_
_entity.id
_entity.type
_entity.pdbx_description
1 polymer ?
#
loop_
_entity_poly.entity_id
_entity_poly.type
_entity_poly.pdbx_seq_one_letter_code
_entity_poly.pdbx_strand_id
1 'polypeptide(L)'
;MSAPLAIEQDVSRQWQHALDRALAAHEQESATAYYTYIALAFPATTPYTSDTNPLIDFRSLKAWASERGWRVLPSRQASPSDKYRPPVRFQRYASSLH
;
A
#
# COMPACT_ATOMS: atom_id res chain seq x y z
N MET A 1 9.52 -25.25 16.59
CA MET A 1 9.48 -25.03 15.13
C MET A 1 9.05 -23.59 14.89
N SER A 2 10.00 -22.66 14.81
CA SER A 2 9.70 -21.23 14.74
C SER A 2 10.66 -20.55 13.77
N ALA A 3 10.13 -20.00 12.67
CA ALA A 3 10.51 -18.70 12.08
C ALA A 3 9.83 -18.41 10.70
N PRO A 4 8.49 -18.52 10.53
CA PRO A 4 7.86 -17.92 9.34
C PRO A 4 7.94 -16.37 9.37
N LEU A 5 7.87 -15.78 10.56
CA LEU A 5 7.74 -14.32 10.73
C LEU A 5 8.96 -13.50 10.27
N ALA A 6 10.18 -14.03 10.38
CA ALA A 6 11.39 -13.26 10.05
C ALA A 6 11.58 -13.08 8.54
N ILE A 7 11.24 -14.10 7.76
CA ILE A 7 11.35 -14.09 6.29
C ILE A 7 10.27 -13.18 5.70
N GLU A 8 9.04 -13.26 6.22
CA GLU A 8 7.91 -12.45 5.76
C GLU A 8 8.11 -10.96 6.06
N GLN A 9 8.74 -10.62 7.20
CA GLN A 9 9.09 -9.24 7.55
C GLN A 9 10.19 -8.66 6.64
N ASP A 10 11.20 -9.44 6.29
CA ASP A 10 12.27 -9.02 5.40
C ASP A 10 11.74 -8.72 3.99
N VAL A 11 10.90 -9.63 3.46
CA VAL A 11 10.22 -9.45 2.18
C VAL A 11 9.33 -8.21 2.20
N SER A 12 8.56 -7.99 3.28
CA SER A 12 7.69 -6.81 3.42
C SER A 12 8.48 -5.50 3.33
N ARG A 13 9.64 -5.42 4.01
CA ARG A 13 10.51 -4.24 3.95
C ARG A 13 11.08 -4.01 2.56
N GLN A 14 11.51 -5.07 1.87
CA GLN A 14 12.00 -4.96 0.49
C GLN A 14 10.93 -4.38 -0.45
N TRP A 15 9.67 -4.82 -0.30
CA TRP A 15 8.55 -4.28 -1.06
C TRP A 15 8.23 -2.83 -0.68
N GLN A 16 8.32 -2.45 0.59
CA GLN A 16 8.18 -1.05 1.01
C GLN A 16 9.26 -0.16 0.37
N HIS A 17 10.52 -0.59 0.33
CA HIS A 17 11.60 0.14 -0.33
C HIS A 17 11.42 0.21 -1.85
N ALA A 18 10.91 -0.85 -2.48
CA ALA A 18 10.59 -0.83 -3.91
C ALA A 18 9.47 0.17 -4.22
N LEU A 19 8.41 0.19 -3.38
CA LEU A 19 7.31 1.14 -3.49
C LEU A 19 7.79 2.58 -3.27
N ASP A 20 8.63 2.82 -2.27
CA ASP A 20 9.25 4.12 -2.00
C ASP A 20 9.99 4.67 -3.23
N ARG A 21 10.88 3.85 -3.80
CA ARG A 21 11.64 4.21 -5.01
C ARG A 21 10.73 4.46 -6.21
N ALA A 22 9.71 3.64 -6.40
CA ALA A 22 8.75 3.80 -7.49
C ALA A 22 7.96 5.11 -7.35
N LEU A 23 7.50 5.46 -6.14
CA LEU A 23 6.82 6.72 -5.88
C LEU A 23 7.76 7.92 -6.00
N ALA A 24 8.99 7.81 -5.52
CA ALA A 24 9.99 8.88 -5.62
C ALA A 24 10.38 9.18 -7.08
N ALA A 25 10.51 8.14 -7.92
CA ALA A 25 10.74 8.28 -9.35
C ALA A 25 9.50 8.76 -10.12
N HIS A 26 8.32 8.73 -9.48
CA HIS A 26 7.10 9.19 -10.11
C HIS A 26 6.99 10.72 -10.00
N GLU A 27 7.19 11.39 -11.13
CA GLU A 27 7.16 12.86 -11.21
C GLU A 27 5.73 13.43 -11.19
N GLN A 28 4.71 12.58 -11.24
CA GLN A 28 3.31 12.99 -11.28
C GLN A 28 2.73 13.19 -9.88
N GLU A 29 1.73 14.06 -9.79
CA GLU A 29 0.99 14.35 -8.55
C GLU A 29 0.14 13.17 -8.08
N SER A 30 -0.08 12.16 -8.93
CA SER A 30 -0.82 10.95 -8.59
C SER A 30 -0.16 9.70 -9.17
N ALA A 31 -0.14 8.63 -8.38
CA ALA A 31 0.33 7.30 -8.74
C ALA A 31 -0.73 6.25 -8.40
N THR A 32 -0.76 5.13 -9.10
CA THR A 32 -1.65 4.00 -8.78
C THR A 32 -0.83 2.72 -8.66
N ALA A 33 -1.04 1.97 -7.57
CA ALA A 33 -0.38 0.69 -7.34
C ALA A 33 -1.42 -0.43 -7.24
N TYR A 34 -1.08 -1.60 -7.75
CA TYR A 34 -1.93 -2.78 -7.63
C TYR A 34 -2.00 -3.24 -6.19
N TYR A 35 -3.20 -3.62 -5.77
CA TYR A 35 -3.50 -4.08 -4.41
C TYR A 35 -2.56 -5.22 -3.95
N THR A 36 -2.22 -6.14 -4.85
CA THR A 36 -1.32 -7.27 -4.56
C THR A 36 0.06 -6.82 -4.10
N TYR A 37 0.67 -5.82 -4.75
CA TYR A 37 1.98 -5.31 -4.36
C TYR A 37 1.93 -4.58 -3.01
N ILE A 38 0.83 -3.87 -2.76
CA ILE A 38 0.61 -3.23 -1.46
C ILE A 38 0.40 -4.28 -0.36
N ALA A 39 -0.26 -5.40 -0.65
CA ALA A 39 -0.42 -6.51 0.29
C ALA A 39 0.90 -7.19 0.65
N LEU A 40 1.87 -7.21 -0.27
CA LEU A 40 3.22 -7.69 0.01
C LEU A 40 4.01 -6.68 0.87
N ALA A 41 3.81 -5.38 0.68
CA ALA A 41 4.51 -4.34 1.44
C ALA A 41 3.91 -4.12 2.85
N PHE A 42 2.59 -4.20 2.98
CA PHE A 42 1.83 -3.94 4.20
C PHE A 42 0.84 -5.07 4.45
N PRO A 43 1.31 -6.30 4.71
CA PRO A 43 0.41 -7.42 4.97
C PRO A 43 -0.43 -7.15 6.22
N ALA A 44 -1.71 -7.51 6.17
CA ALA A 44 -2.55 -7.50 7.36
C ALA A 44 -2.01 -8.49 8.41
N THR A 45 -1.94 -8.04 9.67
CA THR A 45 -1.46 -8.86 10.80
C THR A 45 -2.50 -9.85 11.31
N THR A 46 -3.76 -9.67 10.93
CA THR A 46 -4.86 -10.58 11.28
C THR A 46 -5.09 -11.60 10.18
N PRO A 47 -5.26 -12.90 10.52
CA PRO A 47 -5.56 -13.93 9.53
C PRO A 47 -6.83 -13.57 8.73
N TYR A 48 -6.78 -13.83 7.43
CA TYR A 48 -7.89 -13.56 6.51
C TYR A 48 -9.09 -14.44 6.86
N THR A 49 -10.07 -13.89 7.58
CA THR A 49 -11.25 -14.62 8.06
C THR A 49 -12.52 -14.38 7.26
N SER A 50 -12.52 -13.49 6.25
CA SER A 50 -13.71 -13.21 5.40
C SER A 50 -13.37 -12.40 4.14
N ASP A 51 -14.26 -12.48 3.13
CA ASP A 51 -14.29 -11.66 1.90
C ASP A 51 -14.38 -10.14 2.14
N THR A 52 -14.52 -9.72 3.41
CA THR A 52 -14.61 -8.32 3.86
C THR A 52 -13.32 -7.82 4.49
N ASN A 53 -12.35 -8.69 4.79
CA ASN A 53 -11.11 -8.29 5.45
C ASN A 53 -10.03 -7.92 4.43
N PRO A 54 -9.54 -6.67 4.43
CA PRO A 54 -8.49 -6.29 3.51
C PRO A 54 -7.20 -7.04 3.87
N LEU A 55 -6.60 -7.72 2.88
CA LEU A 55 -5.24 -8.28 2.94
C LEU A 55 -4.15 -7.25 3.31
N ILE A 56 -4.46 -5.95 3.36
CA ILE A 56 -3.52 -4.89 3.67
C ILE A 56 -3.82 -4.22 5.00
N ASP A 57 -2.76 -3.90 5.75
CA ASP A 57 -2.86 -2.96 6.87
C ASP A 57 -2.92 -1.52 6.34
N PHE A 58 -4.14 -1.06 6.05
CA PHE A 58 -4.41 0.29 5.59
C PHE A 58 -3.95 1.38 6.57
N ARG A 59 -3.85 1.09 7.88
CA ARG A 59 -3.43 2.07 8.89
C ARG A 59 -1.93 2.31 8.75
N SER A 60 -1.15 1.24 8.69
CA SER A 60 0.30 1.30 8.50
C SER A 60 0.66 1.91 7.15
N LEU A 61 -0.05 1.53 6.08
CA LEU A 61 0.12 2.11 4.75
C LEU A 61 -0.13 3.63 4.72
N LYS A 62 -1.21 4.11 5.36
CA LYS A 62 -1.52 5.54 5.44
C LYS A 62 -0.46 6.33 6.21
N ALA A 63 0.01 5.79 7.33
CA ALA A 63 1.07 6.43 8.12
C ALA A 63 2.37 6.55 7.31
N TRP A 64 2.81 5.43 6.73
CA TRP A 64 4.02 5.37 5.90
C TRP A 64 3.98 6.32 4.71
N ALA A 65 2.84 6.39 4.00
CA ALA A 65 2.66 7.27 2.86
C ALA A 65 2.64 8.74 3.31
N SER A 66 1.98 9.04 4.44
CA SER A 66 1.87 10.40 4.94
C SER A 66 3.22 10.98 5.34
N GLU A 67 4.10 10.18 5.95
CA GLU A 67 5.48 10.57 6.28
C GLU A 67 6.30 10.94 5.03
N ARG A 68 5.92 10.43 3.86
CA ARG A 68 6.60 10.64 2.58
C ARG A 68 5.93 11.69 1.69
N GLY A 69 4.96 12.43 2.24
CA GLY A 69 4.25 13.45 1.49
C GLY A 69 3.15 12.90 0.57
N TRP A 70 2.70 11.65 0.78
CA TRP A 70 1.65 11.02 -0.02
C TRP A 70 0.36 10.81 0.78
N ARG A 71 -0.77 11.05 0.12
CA ARG A 71 -2.12 10.73 0.57
C ARG A 71 -2.59 9.45 -0.12
N VAL A 72 -3.04 8.49 0.69
CA VAL A 72 -3.61 7.22 0.18
C VAL A 72 -5.11 7.36 0.02
N LEU A 73 -5.60 7.11 -1.19
CA LEU A 73 -7.01 7.10 -1.54
C LEU A 73 -7.41 5.69 -2.01
N PRO A 74 -8.53 5.13 -1.52
CA PRO A 74 -9.10 3.94 -2.14
C PRO A 74 -9.50 4.30 -3.58
N SER A 75 -9.13 3.49 -4.57
CA SER A 75 -9.56 3.73 -5.94
C SER A 75 -11.08 3.64 -6.01
N ARG A 76 -11.75 4.77 -6.26
CA ARG A 76 -13.19 4.80 -6.57
C ARG A 76 -13.52 4.16 -7.93
N GLN A 77 -12.51 3.91 -8.76
CA GLN A 77 -12.63 3.19 -10.03
C GLN A 77 -12.25 1.73 -9.82
N ALA A 78 -12.95 1.04 -8.92
CA ALA A 78 -12.91 -0.42 -8.93
C ALA A 78 -13.77 -0.86 -10.12
N SER A 79 -13.13 -1.32 -11.20
CA SER A 79 -13.85 -2.08 -12.21
C SER A 79 -14.58 -3.24 -11.52
N PRO A 80 -15.69 -3.76 -12.06
CA PRO A 80 -16.40 -4.87 -11.45
C PRO A 80 -15.51 -6.11 -11.21
N SER A 81 -14.43 -6.26 -11.99
CA SER A 81 -13.36 -7.26 -11.82
C SER A 81 -12.47 -7.04 -10.60
N ASP A 82 -12.31 -5.79 -10.14
CA ASP A 82 -11.46 -5.38 -9.02
C ASP A 82 -12.24 -5.25 -7.70
N LYS A 83 -13.49 -5.72 -7.69
CA LYS A 83 -14.43 -5.61 -6.56
C LYS A 83 -13.83 -6.03 -5.21
N TYR A 84 -12.92 -7.00 -5.21
CA TYR A 84 -12.30 -7.55 -4.01
C TYR A 84 -10.87 -7.06 -3.74
N ARG A 85 -10.24 -6.40 -4.71
CA ARG A 85 -8.84 -5.96 -4.65
C ARG A 85 -8.64 -4.64 -5.40
N PRO A 86 -9.34 -3.56 -4.99
CA PRO A 86 -9.26 -2.31 -5.71
C PRO A 86 -7.83 -1.76 -5.65
N PRO A 87 -7.30 -1.22 -6.75
CA PRO A 87 -5.98 -0.60 -6.73
C PRO A 87 -5.92 0.56 -5.74
N VAL A 88 -4.73 0.81 -5.21
CA VAL A 88 -4.50 1.88 -4.25
C VAL A 88 -3.96 3.09 -4.99
N ARG A 89 -4.60 4.25 -4.82
CA ARG A 89 -4.13 5.50 -5.40
C ARG A 89 -3.34 6.28 -4.37
N PHE A 90 -2.19 6.79 -4.79
CA PHE A 90 -1.37 7.72 -4.04
C PHE A 90 -1.49 9.07 -4.72
N GLN A 91 -1.65 10.13 -3.93
CA GLN A 91 -1.67 11.49 -4.41
C GLN A 91 -0.68 12.28 -3.56
N ARG A 92 0.25 13.02 -4.16
CA ARG A 92 1.12 13.91 -3.38
C ARG A 92 0.25 14.91 -2.63
N TYR A 93 0.58 15.17 -1.37
CA TYR A 93 0.10 16.40 -0.76
C TYR A 93 0.63 17.53 -1.64
N ALA A 94 -0.28 18.37 -2.14
CA ALA A 94 0.15 19.62 -2.75
C ALA A 94 1.06 20.28 -1.72
N SER A 95 2.32 20.49 -2.08
CA SER A 95 3.22 21.31 -1.27
C SER A 95 2.51 22.63 -1.11
N SER A 96 1.90 22.86 0.06
CA SER A 96 1.41 24.17 0.39
C SER A 96 2.67 25.01 0.52
N LEU A 97 3.05 25.65 -0.58
CA LEU A 97 3.96 26.78 -0.59
C LEU A 97 3.43 27.73 0.48
N HIS A 98 4.14 27.81 1.59
CA HIS A 98 3.94 28.80 2.63
C HIS A 98 5.30 29.30 3.09
#